data_AF-A0A7C3J3C5-F1
#
_entry.id   AF-A0A7C3J3C5-F1
#
_cell.length_a   1.000
_cell.length_b   1.000
_cell.length_c   1.000
_cell.angle_alpha   90.00
_cell.angle_beta   90.00
_cell.angle_gamma   90.00
#
_symmetry.space_group_name_H-M   'P 1'
#
loop_
_entity.id
_entity.type
_entity.pdbx_description
1 polymer ?
#
loop_
_entity_poly.entity_id
_entity_poly.type
_entity_poly.pdbx_seq_one_letter_code
_entity_poly.pdbx_strand_id
1 'polypeptide(L)'
;MSEKKERDVKRLVAIGLAASILFVVVGTLFLSYAMETLDVMAEELGIFGENFLASPFPEYVILGYEDNVAASIALGVASTFLLFAVAWGVGKILVGRKAQTPAPANAQQADQK
;
A
#
# COMPACT_ATOMS: atom_id res chain seq x y z
N MET A 1 -23.62 16.22 -6.48
CA MET A 1 -22.18 16.38 -6.82
C MET A 1 -22.12 16.71 -8.30
N SER A 2 -21.42 17.77 -8.73
CA SER A 2 -21.36 18.14 -10.15
C SER A 2 -20.70 17.01 -10.95
N GLU A 3 -21.25 16.64 -12.12
CA GLU A 3 -20.68 15.60 -13.00
C GLU A 3 -19.19 15.82 -13.29
N LYS A 4 -18.75 17.08 -13.36
CA LYS A 4 -17.34 17.41 -13.58
C LYS A 4 -16.45 16.89 -12.44
N LYS A 5 -16.87 17.11 -11.19
CA LYS A 5 -16.13 16.70 -9.99
C LYS A 5 -16.00 15.18 -9.87
N GLU A 6 -17.03 14.44 -10.26
CA GLU A 6 -16.98 12.98 -10.25
C GLU A 6 -15.97 12.42 -11.27
N ARG A 7 -15.94 12.99 -12.48
CA ARG A 7 -14.97 12.62 -13.50
C ARG A 7 -13.53 12.91 -13.06
N ASP A 8 -13.31 14.05 -12.42
CA ASP A 8 -11.98 14.44 -11.93
C ASP A 8 -11.49 13.48 -10.83
N VAL A 9 -12.37 13.08 -9.90
CA VAL A 9 -12.03 12.09 -8.86
C VAL A 9 -11.70 10.73 -9.49
N LYS A 10 -12.52 10.24 -10.42
CA LYS A 10 -12.27 8.96 -11.12
C LYS A 10 -10.93 8.97 -11.85
N ARG A 11 -10.58 10.08 -12.50
CA ARG A 11 -9.29 10.27 -13.17
C ARG A 11 -8.13 10.25 -12.18
N LEU A 12 -8.24 10.96 -11.06
CA LEU A 12 -7.20 10.98 -10.03
C LEU A 12 -6.95 9.59 -9.44
N VAL A 13 -8.02 8.84 -9.17
CA VAL A 13 -7.91 7.45 -8.69
C VAL A 13 -7.20 6.57 -9.72
N ALA A 14 -7.57 6.69 -11.00
CA ALA A 14 -6.93 5.94 -12.08
C ALA A 14 -5.43 6.29 -12.23
N ILE A 15 -5.09 7.58 -12.16
CA ILE A 15 -3.69 8.05 -12.23
C ILE A 15 -2.90 7.53 -11.03
N GLY A 16 -3.44 7.62 -9.81
CA GLY A 16 -2.78 7.13 -8.61
C GLY A 16 -2.54 5.61 -8.67
N LEU A 17 -3.53 4.85 -9.14
CA LEU A 17 -3.39 3.41 -9.31
C LEU A 17 -2.34 3.07 -10.37
N ALA A 18 -2.35 3.73 -11.52
CA ALA A 18 -1.34 3.55 -12.56
C ALA A 18 0.07 3.89 -12.07
N ALA A 19 0.23 5.00 -11.32
CA ALA A 19 1.49 5.38 -10.72
C ALA A 19 1.99 4.36 -9.69
N SER A 20 1.09 3.78 -8.87
CA SER A 20 1.46 2.74 -7.91
C SER A 20 1.94 1.45 -8.59
N ILE A 21 1.28 1.02 -9.68
CA ILE A 21 1.72 -0.14 -10.46
C ILE A 21 3.08 0.13 -11.10
N LEU A 22 3.27 1.32 -11.67
CA LEU A 22 4.56 1.73 -12.23
C LEU A 22 5.66 1.70 -11.16
N PHE A 23 5.36 2.18 -9.96
CA PHE A 23 6.29 2.15 -8.83
C PHE A 23 6.65 0.73 -8.40
N VAL A 24 5.68 -0.19 -8.38
CA VAL A 24 5.96 -1.61 -8.13
C VAL A 24 6.89 -2.17 -9.20
N VAL A 25 6.60 -1.96 -10.48
CA VAL A 25 7.42 -2.52 -11.57
C VAL A 25 8.85 -1.96 -11.50
N VAL A 26 9.00 -0.64 -11.40
CA VAL A 26 10.31 0.02 -11.33
C VAL A 26 11.04 -0.36 -10.04
N GLY A 27 10.33 -0.37 -8.91
CA GLY A 27 10.87 -0.75 -7.61
C GLY A 27 11.38 -2.20 -7.61
N THR A 28 10.62 -3.14 -8.15
CA THR A 28 11.07 -4.54 -8.23
C THR A 28 12.29 -4.71 -9.14
N LEU A 29 12.37 -3.98 -10.26
CA LEU A 29 13.49 -4.08 -11.19
C LEU A 29 14.77 -3.38 -10.71
N PHE A 30 14.66 -2.22 -10.07
CA PHE A 30 15.81 -1.39 -9.70
C PHE A 30 16.18 -1.49 -8.21
N LEU A 31 15.19 -1.65 -7.34
CA LEU A 31 15.41 -1.63 -5.89
C LEU A 31 15.72 -3.02 -5.32
N SER A 32 15.31 -4.11 -5.99
CA SER A 32 15.67 -5.46 -5.53
C SER A 32 17.19 -5.71 -5.55
N TYR A 33 17.91 -5.08 -6.47
CA TYR A 33 19.38 -5.13 -6.52
C TYR A 33 20.08 -4.25 -5.47
N ALA A 34 19.37 -3.32 -4.80
CA ALA A 34 20.00 -2.40 -3.87
C ALA A 34 20.22 -2.99 -2.45
N MET A 35 19.67 -4.17 -2.18
CA MET A 35 19.59 -4.77 -0.84
C MET A 35 20.88 -5.43 -0.34
N GLU A 36 21.91 -5.61 -1.16
CA GLU A 36 23.19 -6.15 -0.67
C GLU A 36 24.16 -5.09 -0.16
N THR A 37 23.84 -3.79 -0.23
CA THR A 37 24.82 -2.75 0.16
C THR A 37 25.21 -2.80 1.64
N LEU A 38 24.29 -3.18 2.54
CA LEU A 38 24.63 -3.35 3.96
C LEU A 38 25.36 -4.66 4.22
N ASP A 39 25.06 -5.73 3.49
CA ASP A 39 25.79 -7.00 3.59
C ASP A 39 27.22 -6.84 3.08
N VAL A 40 27.41 -6.19 1.93
CA VAL A 40 28.74 -5.88 1.38
C VAL A 40 29.55 -5.01 2.35
N MET A 41 28.93 -3.99 2.97
CA MET A 41 29.62 -3.19 3.97
C MET A 41 29.92 -3.96 5.26
N ALA A 42 29.04 -4.88 5.69
CA ALA A 42 29.28 -5.73 6.84
C ALA A 42 30.45 -6.70 6.58
N GLU A 43 30.50 -7.29 5.39
CA GLU A 43 31.62 -8.12 4.93
C GLU A 43 32.93 -7.32 4.85
N GLU A 44 32.92 -6.10 4.30
CA GLU A 44 34.09 -5.22 4.27
C GLU A 44 34.59 -4.83 5.67
N LEU A 45 33.69 -4.73 6.65
CA LEU A 45 34.02 -4.50 8.06
C LEU A 45 34.43 -5.79 8.80
N GLY A 46 34.48 -6.94 8.12
CA GLY A 46 34.83 -8.24 8.69
C GLY A 46 33.76 -8.80 9.62
N ILE A 47 32.53 -8.29 9.54
CA ILE A 47 31.38 -8.76 10.32
C ILE A 47 30.69 -9.85 9.48
N PHE A 48 31.02 -11.10 9.79
CA PHE A 48 30.30 -12.25 9.21
C PHE A 48 29.09 -12.57 10.09
N GLY A 49 27.90 -12.39 9.53
CA GLY A 49 26.66 -12.76 10.21
C GLY A 49 26.51 -14.29 10.25
N GLU A 50 26.84 -14.93 11.37
CA GLU A 50 26.29 -16.26 11.63
C GLU A 50 24.79 -16.10 11.89
N ASN A 51 23.96 -16.74 11.06
CA ASN A 51 22.52 -16.83 11.28
C ASN A 51 22.24 -17.71 12.52
N PHE A 52 22.42 -17.15 13.71
CA PHE A 52 22.18 -17.82 14.99
C PHE A 52 20.71 -18.26 15.15
N LEU A 53 19.80 -17.57 14.46
CA LEU A 53 18.41 -17.97 14.30
C LEU A 53 18.14 -18.12 12.81
N ALA A 54 17.84 -19.33 12.37
CA ALA A 54 17.25 -19.52 11.05
C ALA A 54 15.95 -18.72 11.02
N SER A 55 15.79 -17.84 10.02
CA SER A 55 14.52 -17.15 9.82
C SER A 55 13.42 -18.20 9.69
N PRO A 56 12.33 -18.12 10.48
CA PRO A 56 11.23 -19.09 10.41
C PRO A 56 10.53 -19.07 9.05
N PHE A 57 10.79 -18.03 8.27
CA PHE A 57 10.42 -17.93 6.87
C PHE A 57 11.71 -17.95 6.05
N PRO A 58 11.80 -18.78 4.99
CA PRO A 58 12.85 -18.58 3.99
C PRO A 58 12.81 -17.12 3.55
N GLU A 59 13.95 -16.58 3.09
CA GLU A 59 14.08 -15.25 2.49
C GLU A 59 12.81 -14.89 1.72
N TYR A 60 12.38 -13.63 1.69
CA TYR A 60 11.07 -13.14 1.20
C TYR A 60 10.76 -13.44 -0.29
N VAL A 61 10.87 -14.69 -0.68
CA VAL A 61 10.76 -15.27 -1.99
C VAL A 61 9.64 -16.29 -1.93
N ILE A 62 8.89 -16.30 -3.01
CA ILE A 62 7.84 -17.29 -3.21
C ILE A 62 8.56 -18.61 -3.45
N LEU A 63 8.36 -19.60 -2.58
CA LEU A 63 8.95 -20.94 -2.71
C LEU A 63 8.75 -21.48 -4.15
N GLY A 64 9.85 -21.78 -4.83
CA GLY A 64 9.86 -22.25 -6.23
C GLY A 64 9.86 -21.16 -7.31
N TYR A 65 9.90 -19.89 -6.92
CA TYR A 65 9.97 -18.71 -7.81
C TYR A 65 11.02 -17.70 -7.34
N GLU A 66 12.04 -18.16 -6.63
CA GLU A 66 13.02 -17.31 -5.94
C GLU A 66 13.69 -16.27 -6.88
N ASP A 67 14.03 -16.67 -8.10
CA ASP A 67 14.64 -15.78 -9.12
C ASP A 67 13.64 -15.23 -10.16
N ASN A 68 12.34 -15.47 -9.98
CA ASN A 68 11.36 -15.10 -10.98
C ASN A 68 10.85 -13.67 -10.79
N VAL A 69 11.51 -12.74 -11.47
CA VAL A 69 11.15 -11.30 -11.51
C VAL A 69 9.66 -11.09 -11.83
N ALA A 70 9.09 -11.89 -12.74
CA ALA A 70 7.68 -11.76 -13.10
C ALA A 70 6.75 -12.17 -11.95
N ALA A 71 7.12 -13.19 -11.16
CA ALA A 71 6.37 -13.60 -9.98
C ALA A 71 6.40 -12.49 -8.89
N SER A 72 7.56 -11.86 -8.67
CA SER A 72 7.70 -10.74 -7.74
C SER A 72 6.89 -9.51 -8.16
N ILE A 73 6.88 -9.17 -9.45
CA ILE A 73 6.03 -8.10 -10.00
C ILE A 73 4.55 -8.46 -9.80
N ALA A 74 4.14 -9.69 -10.14
CA ALA A 74 2.76 -10.13 -9.99
C ALA A 74 2.29 -10.05 -8.53
N LEU A 75 3.14 -10.47 -7.58
CA LEU A 75 2.86 -10.38 -6.15
C LEU A 75 2.73 -8.92 -5.68
N GLY A 76 3.62 -8.03 -6.12
CA GLY A 76 3.57 -6.61 -5.81
C GLY A 76 2.30 -5.93 -6.34
N VAL A 77 1.91 -6.26 -7.57
CA VAL A 77 0.67 -5.77 -8.19
C VAL A 77 -0.55 -6.31 -7.46
N ALA A 78 -0.60 -7.60 -7.15
CA ALA A 78 -1.68 -8.21 -6.39
C ALA A 78 -1.83 -7.58 -5.00
N SER A 79 -0.72 -7.34 -4.31
CA SER A 79 -0.69 -6.68 -3.00
C SER A 79 -1.21 -5.23 -3.08
N THR A 80 -0.85 -4.51 -4.15
CA THR A 80 -1.35 -3.14 -4.39
C THR A 80 -2.87 -3.12 -4.58
N PHE A 81 -3.43 -4.06 -5.36
CA PHE A 81 -4.88 -4.19 -5.51
C PHE A 81 -5.57 -4.56 -4.21
N LEU A 82 -4.98 -5.45 -3.40
CA LEU A 82 -5.52 -5.83 -2.10
C LEU A 82 -5.58 -4.62 -1.16
N LEU A 83 -4.50 -3.86 -1.05
CA LEU A 83 -4.44 -2.65 -0.23
C LEU A 83 -5.44 -1.60 -0.72
N PHE A 84 -5.55 -1.40 -2.03
CA PHE A 84 -6.54 -0.50 -2.62
C PHE A 84 -7.97 -0.93 -2.27
N ALA A 85 -8.29 -2.22 -2.38
CA ALA A 85 -9.61 -2.75 -2.04
C ALA A 85 -9.94 -2.57 -0.55
N VAL A 86 -8.99 -2.83 0.34
CA VAL A 86 -9.15 -2.60 1.79
C VAL A 86 -9.37 -1.13 2.09
N ALA A 87 -8.51 -0.24 1.57
CA ALA A 87 -8.62 1.20 1.77
C ALA A 87 -9.96 1.75 1.24
N TRP A 88 -10.38 1.28 0.07
CA TRP A 88 -11.68 1.63 -0.51
C TRP A 88 -12.85 1.16 0.36
N GLY A 89 -12.78 -0.08 0.87
CA GLY A 89 -13.77 -0.63 1.79
C GLY A 89 -13.89 0.19 3.08
N VAL A 90 -12.77 0.50 3.72
CA VAL A 90 -12.72 1.35 4.92
C VAL A 90 -13.29 2.74 4.62
N GLY A 91 -12.92 3.34 3.48
CA GLY A 91 -13.46 4.63 3.04
C GLY A 91 -14.99 4.61 2.93
N LYS A 92 -15.58 3.55 2.36
CA LYS A 92 -17.04 3.42 2.28
C LYS A 92 -17.71 3.28 3.65
N ILE A 93 -17.13 2.52 4.56
CA ILE A 93 -17.67 2.35 5.91
C ILE A 93 -17.68 3.69 6.66
N LEU A 94 -16.60 4.47 6.55
CA LEU A 94 -16.48 5.77 7.22
C LEU A 94 -17.46 6.82 6.66
N VAL A 95 -17.66 6.84 5.34
CA VAL A 95 -18.66 7.74 4.71
C VAL A 95 -20.07 7.37 5.15
N GLY A 96 -20.39 6.07 5.23
CA GLY A 96 -21.69 5.60 5.71
C GLY A 96 -21.99 6.02 7.16
N ARG A 97 -20.97 6.11 8.02
CA ARG A 97 -21.11 6.53 9.42
C ARG A 97 -21.36 8.03 9.59
N LYS A 98 -20.71 8.89 8.78
CA LYS A 98 -20.92 10.35 8.83
C LYS A 98 -22.36 10.78 8.49
N ALA A 99 -23.07 9.99 7.69
CA ALA A 99 -24.47 10.25 7.36
C ALA A 99 -25.44 10.05 8.54
N GLN A 100 -25.00 9.36 9.61
CA GLN A 100 -25.84 9.01 10.75
C GLN A 100 -25.64 9.89 11.97
N THR A 101 -24.77 10.92 11.93
CA THR A 101 -24.66 11.87 13.03
C THR A 101 -25.95 12.68 13.10
N PRO A 102 -26.85 12.44 14.07
CA PRO A 102 -28.06 13.23 14.21
C PRO A 102 -27.64 14.64 14.60
N ALA A 103 -28.28 15.65 14.00
CA ALA A 103 -28.03 17.04 14.36
C ALA A 103 -28.18 17.23 15.88
N PRO A 104 -27.31 18.03 16.55
CA PRO A 104 -27.41 18.24 17.98
C PRO A 104 -28.79 18.80 18.32
N ALA A 105 -29.53 18.09 19.18
CA ALA A 105 -30.91 18.37 19.58
C ALA A 105 -31.15 19.75 20.22
N ASN A 106 -30.09 20.54 20.45
CA ASN A 106 -30.14 21.79 21.20
C ASN A 106 -30.27 23.05 20.33
N ALA A 107 -30.35 22.93 19.00
CA ALA A 107 -30.49 24.10 18.11
C ALA A 107 -31.90 24.75 18.16
N GLN A 108 -32.92 24.10 18.74
CA GLN A 108 -34.29 24.62 18.77
C GLN A 108 -34.60 25.50 19.99
N GLN A 109 -33.70 25.64 20.96
CA GLN A 109 -33.96 26.43 22.19
C GLN A 109 -33.46 27.88 22.13
N ALA A 110 -32.75 28.28 21.07
CA ALA A 110 -32.20 29.63 20.95
C ALA A 110 -33.16 30.67 20.33
N ASP A 111 -34.28 30.23 19.75
CA ASP A 111 -35.22 31.09 19.00
C ASP A 111 -36.50 31.43 19.78
N GLN A 112 -36.53 31.14 21.09
CA GLN A 112 -37.67 31.42 21.98
C GLN A 112 -37.36 32.44 23.10
N LYS A 113 -36.33 33.28 22.94
CA LYS A 113 -36.01 34.35 23.90
C LYS A 113 -35.99 35.72 23.25
#